data_AF-A0A6P0CGY6-F1
#
_entry.id   AF-A0A6P0CGY6-F1
#
_cell.length_a   1.000
_cell.length_b   1.000
_cell.length_c   1.000
_cell.angle_alpha   90.00
_cell.angle_beta   90.00
_cell.angle_gamma   90.00
#
_symmetry.space_group_name_H-M   'P 1'
#
loop_
_entity.id
_entity.type
_entity.pdbx_description
1 polymer ?
#
loop_
_entity_poly.entity_id
_entity_poly.type
_entity_poly.pdbx_seq_one_letter_code
_entity_poly.pdbx_strand_id
1 'polypeptide(L)'
;MGNEDRSNVIVVGAGASQEFDLPTGAELTEILQNNLAFQRSDGGLSLRPGNGRELFVALRDYAARQGKPVAPLQEATLFISENMALAPSIDNFLDTHKSDEEIVLVGKIAIANAILAAERTSKLPVDPSNIYNRMRFEELRETWASVFFKIIVVKRDYEAFLAAISSITFISFNYDRCIKQFFTHAARSYFRLA
;
A
#
# COMPACT_ATOMS: atom_id res chain seq x y z
N MET A 1 -27.02 -17.20 -17.15
CA MET A 1 -26.15 -17.78 -18.19
C MET A 1 -25.17 -16.70 -18.63
N GLY A 2 -23.93 -16.79 -18.18
CA GLY A 2 -22.80 -16.04 -18.72
C GLY A 2 -22.02 -16.97 -19.63
N ASN A 3 -21.44 -16.44 -20.71
CA ASN A 3 -20.62 -17.20 -21.64
C ASN A 3 -19.40 -17.78 -20.89
N GLU A 4 -19.19 -19.10 -20.94
CA GLU A 4 -18.11 -19.79 -20.24
C GLU A 4 -16.71 -19.37 -20.74
N ASP A 5 -16.63 -18.85 -21.97
CA ASP A 5 -15.39 -18.38 -22.58
C ASP A 5 -15.06 -16.90 -22.29
N ARG A 6 -15.91 -16.18 -21.55
CA ARG A 6 -15.73 -14.75 -21.33
C ARG A 6 -14.75 -14.47 -20.20
N SER A 7 -13.51 -14.15 -20.54
CA SER A 7 -12.55 -13.54 -19.61
C SER A 7 -12.88 -12.07 -19.35
N ASN A 8 -12.97 -11.66 -18.08
CA ASN A 8 -13.16 -10.26 -17.72
C ASN A 8 -11.88 -9.69 -17.11
N VAL A 9 -11.49 -8.50 -17.55
CA VAL A 9 -10.38 -7.75 -16.96
C VAL A 9 -10.94 -6.60 -16.14
N ILE A 10 -10.54 -6.51 -14.87
CA ILE A 10 -10.91 -5.45 -13.95
C ILE A 10 -9.65 -4.65 -13.64
N VAL A 11 -9.67 -3.38 -14.05
CA VAL A 11 -8.57 -2.45 -13.81
C VAL A 11 -8.95 -1.55 -12.64
N VAL A 12 -8.13 -1.52 -11.60
CA VAL A 12 -8.34 -0.68 -10.42
C VAL A 12 -7.17 0.27 -10.18
N GLY A 13 -7.46 1.44 -9.65
CA GLY A 13 -6.49 2.44 -9.20
C GLY A 13 -6.77 2.88 -7.76
N ALA A 14 -6.08 3.93 -7.29
CA ALA A 14 -5.95 4.19 -5.85
C ALA A 14 -7.27 4.50 -5.13
N GLY A 15 -8.25 5.07 -5.87
CA GLY A 15 -9.60 5.29 -5.34
C GLY A 15 -10.32 4.01 -4.91
N ALA A 16 -10.01 2.86 -5.53
CA ALA A 16 -10.58 1.58 -5.13
C ALA A 16 -10.04 1.08 -3.77
N SER A 17 -8.86 1.55 -3.38
CA SER A 17 -8.22 1.22 -2.10
C SER A 17 -8.61 2.20 -0.99
N GLN A 18 -9.03 3.41 -1.34
CA GLN A 18 -9.46 4.44 -0.38
C GLN A 18 -10.65 3.99 0.47
N GLU A 19 -11.54 3.15 -0.07
CA GLU A 19 -12.66 2.57 0.70
C GLU A 19 -12.20 1.69 1.87
N PHE A 20 -10.96 1.19 1.83
CA PHE A 20 -10.30 0.45 2.91
C PHE A 20 -9.45 1.32 3.83
N ASP A 21 -9.52 2.65 3.67
CA ASP A 21 -8.70 3.66 4.38
C ASP A 21 -7.22 3.63 4.00
N LEU A 22 -6.91 3.24 2.76
CA LEU A 22 -5.57 3.39 2.18
C LEU A 22 -5.42 4.68 1.40
N PRO A 23 -4.20 5.26 1.33
CA PRO A 23 -3.98 6.52 0.67
C PRO A 23 -4.14 6.41 -0.85
N THR A 24 -4.78 7.42 -1.42
CA THR A 24 -4.69 7.74 -2.85
C THR A 24 -3.27 8.19 -3.23
N GLY A 25 -3.00 8.32 -4.53
CA GLY A 25 -1.69 8.82 -4.99
C GLY A 25 -1.34 10.21 -4.45
N ALA A 26 -2.33 11.12 -4.39
CA ALA A 26 -2.14 12.47 -3.86
C ALA A 26 -1.92 12.47 -2.33
N GLU A 27 -2.71 11.68 -1.58
CA GLU A 27 -2.51 11.50 -0.14
C GLU A 27 -1.15 10.85 0.14
N LEU A 28 -0.71 9.91 -0.69
CA LEU A 28 0.60 9.30 -0.55
C LEU A 28 1.72 10.33 -0.71
N THR A 29 1.65 11.22 -1.70
CA THR A 29 2.65 12.28 -1.86
C THR A 29 2.70 13.23 -0.65
N GLU A 30 1.54 13.54 -0.05
CA GLU A 30 1.46 14.35 1.17
C GLU A 30 2.05 13.61 2.39
N ILE A 31 1.74 12.32 2.54
CA ILE A 31 2.32 11.47 3.59
C ILE A 31 3.84 11.43 3.46
N LEU A 32 4.37 11.24 2.25
CA LEU A 32 5.81 11.18 2.02
C LEU A 32 6.47 12.53 2.30
N GLN A 33 5.88 13.63 1.84
CA GLN A 33 6.34 14.99 2.16
C GLN A 33 6.48 15.17 3.67
N ASN A 34 5.48 14.79 4.45
CA ASN A 34 5.49 14.97 5.90
C ASN A 34 6.45 13.99 6.62
N ASN A 35 6.55 12.75 6.15
CA ASN A 35 7.41 11.74 6.77
C ASN A 35 8.89 11.96 6.48
N LEU A 36 9.22 12.55 5.33
CA LEU A 36 10.58 12.87 4.89
C LEU A 36 11.04 14.26 5.31
N ALA A 37 10.14 15.10 5.86
CA ALA A 37 10.49 16.40 6.42
C ALA A 37 11.34 16.22 7.68
N PHE A 38 12.65 16.16 7.49
CA PHE A 38 13.65 16.09 8.55
C PHE A 38 14.10 17.48 8.98
N GLN A 39 14.25 17.71 10.28
CA GLN A 39 14.72 19.00 10.80
C GLN A 39 16.24 19.00 10.93
N ARG A 40 16.91 20.06 10.45
CA ARG A 40 18.32 20.30 10.77
C ARG A 40 18.44 20.69 12.24
N SER A 41 19.29 20.00 12.99
CA SER A 41 19.55 20.39 14.39
C SER A 41 20.48 21.61 14.46
N ASP A 42 20.20 22.52 15.38
CA ASP A 42 21.10 23.65 15.68
C ASP A 42 22.49 23.14 16.07
N GLY A 43 23.50 23.48 15.26
CA GLY A 43 24.92 23.22 15.56
C GLY A 43 25.56 21.96 14.94
N GLY A 44 24.91 21.24 14.01
CA GLY A 44 25.58 20.10 13.35
C GLY A 44 24.88 19.53 12.11
N LEU A 45 25.62 18.69 11.37
CA LEU A 45 25.20 17.91 10.19
C LEU A 45 24.07 16.88 10.44
N SER A 46 23.51 16.82 11.65
CA SER A 46 22.51 15.82 12.02
C SER A 46 21.08 16.26 11.72
N LEU A 47 20.38 15.45 10.94
CA LEU A 47 18.94 15.53 10.77
C LEU A 47 18.20 14.81 11.90
N ARG A 48 17.16 15.45 12.46
CA ARG A 48 16.22 14.84 13.40
C ARG A 48 14.96 14.40 12.68
N PRO A 49 14.40 13.21 13.03
CA PRO A 49 13.12 12.77 12.51
C PRO A 49 12.03 13.80 12.82
N GLY A 50 11.31 14.24 11.78
CA GLY A 50 9.97 14.79 11.92
C GLY A 50 9.00 13.64 12.20
N ASN A 51 8.01 13.44 11.34
CA ASN A 51 7.00 12.38 11.51
C ASN A 51 7.54 10.97 11.16
N GLY A 52 8.61 10.86 10.38
CA GLY A 52 9.16 9.58 9.88
C GLY A 52 10.25 8.94 10.75
N ARG A 53 10.03 8.75 12.06
CA ARG A 53 11.04 8.11 12.94
C ARG A 53 11.42 6.69 12.48
N GLU A 54 10.45 5.86 12.11
CA GLU A 54 10.70 4.50 11.63
C GLU A 54 11.56 4.50 10.36
N LEU A 55 11.22 5.38 9.42
CA LEU A 55 11.96 5.57 8.17
C LEU A 55 13.41 5.99 8.43
N PHE A 56 13.62 6.95 9.34
CA PHE A 56 14.96 7.41 9.72
C PHE A 56 15.84 6.27 10.28
N VAL A 57 15.27 5.45 11.18
CA VAL A 57 15.96 4.29 11.74
C VAL A 57 16.30 3.29 10.63
N ALA A 58 15.36 3.00 9.73
CA ALA A 58 15.58 2.08 8.62
C ALA A 58 16.72 2.55 7.69
N LEU A 59 16.78 3.84 7.36
CA LEU A 59 17.84 4.41 6.51
C LEU A 59 19.22 4.34 7.18
N ARG A 60 19.30 4.66 8.48
CA ARG A 60 20.54 4.58 9.24
C ARG A 60 21.03 3.13 9.34
N ASP A 61 20.12 2.20 9.62
CA ASP A 61 20.46 0.79 9.76
C ASP A 61 20.89 0.19 8.40
N TYR A 62 20.26 0.62 7.30
CA TYR A 62 20.70 0.30 5.93
C TYR A 62 22.13 0.82 5.68
N ALA A 63 22.38 2.11 5.92
CA ALA A 63 23.69 2.73 5.70
C ALA A 63 24.80 2.01 6.48
N ALA A 64 24.54 1.70 7.76
CA ALA A 64 25.48 0.98 8.62
C ALA A 64 25.78 -0.43 8.09
N ARG A 65 24.78 -1.18 7.61
CA ARG A 65 24.96 -2.51 7.02
C ARG A 65 25.74 -2.49 5.70
N GLN A 66 25.60 -1.42 4.94
CA GLN A 66 26.31 -1.23 3.66
C GLN A 66 27.69 -0.59 3.84
N GLY A 67 28.09 -0.21 5.06
CA GLY A 67 29.32 0.55 5.29
C GLY A 67 29.33 1.91 4.59
N LYS A 68 28.16 2.47 4.27
CA LYS A 68 27.99 3.74 3.56
C LYS A 68 27.70 4.89 4.54
N PRO A 69 28.12 6.13 4.23
CA PRO A 69 27.72 7.29 5.01
C PRO A 69 26.20 7.51 4.91
N VAL A 70 25.57 7.96 6.01
CA VAL A 70 24.12 8.25 6.05
C VAL A 70 23.77 9.60 5.42
N ALA A 71 24.74 10.51 5.29
CA ALA A 71 24.52 11.88 4.82
C ALA A 71 23.89 11.97 3.41
N PRO A 72 24.33 11.18 2.39
CA PRO A 72 23.68 11.21 1.08
C PRO A 72 22.21 10.76 1.11
N LEU A 73 21.88 9.76 1.94
CA LEU A 73 20.49 9.33 2.13
C LEU A 73 19.65 10.42 2.80
N GLN A 74 20.24 11.14 3.76
CA GLN A 74 19.60 12.28 4.43
C GLN A 74 19.37 13.45 3.47
N GLU A 75 20.32 13.75 2.59
CA GLU A 75 20.14 14.77 1.55
C GLU A 75 19.01 14.37 0.58
N ALA A 76 18.99 13.11 0.14
CA ALA A 76 17.92 12.59 -0.70
C ALA A 76 16.54 12.67 -0.02
N THR A 77 16.45 12.42 1.30
CA THR A 77 15.17 12.57 2.01
C THR A 77 14.62 14.00 1.97
N LEU A 78 15.47 15.00 2.21
CA LEU A 78 15.08 16.41 2.14
C LEU A 78 14.66 16.79 0.73
N PHE A 79 15.47 16.38 -0.26
CA PHE A 79 15.19 16.68 -1.66
C PHE A 79 13.84 16.11 -2.11
N ILE A 80 13.53 14.86 -1.76
CA ILE A 80 12.22 14.27 -2.03
C ILE A 80 11.14 15.08 -1.34
N SER A 81 11.26 15.30 -0.02
CA SER A 81 10.28 16.05 0.79
C SER A 81 9.92 17.41 0.18
N GLU A 82 10.91 18.19 -0.24
CA GLU A 82 10.73 19.55 -0.76
C GLU A 82 10.06 19.57 -2.14
N ASN A 83 10.18 18.49 -2.92
CA ASN A 83 9.68 18.44 -4.30
C ASN A 83 8.39 17.62 -4.48
N MET A 84 7.89 16.93 -3.43
CA MET A 84 6.65 16.14 -3.52
C MET A 84 5.43 16.96 -3.94
N ALA A 85 5.32 18.22 -3.52
CA ALA A 85 4.21 19.09 -3.92
C ALA A 85 4.20 19.44 -5.42
N LEU A 86 5.33 19.29 -6.12
CA LEU A 86 5.46 19.54 -7.55
C LEU A 86 5.31 18.25 -8.39
N ALA A 87 5.39 17.09 -7.74
CA ALA A 87 5.38 15.80 -8.42
C ALA A 87 3.96 15.37 -8.80
N PRO A 88 3.69 14.96 -10.06
CA PRO A 88 2.40 14.37 -10.44
C PRO A 88 2.08 13.08 -9.66
N SER A 89 3.11 12.30 -9.35
CA SER A 89 3.06 11.13 -8.48
C SER A 89 4.47 10.79 -8.00
N ILE A 90 4.57 9.97 -6.95
CA ILE A 90 5.87 9.47 -6.49
C ILE A 90 6.57 8.61 -7.56
N ASP A 91 5.85 7.77 -8.31
CA ASP A 91 6.46 6.98 -9.38
C ASP A 91 7.10 7.87 -10.46
N ASN A 92 6.37 8.90 -10.89
CA ASN A 92 6.88 9.83 -11.89
C ASN A 92 8.11 10.58 -11.37
N PHE A 93 8.11 10.96 -10.09
CA PHE A 93 9.26 11.58 -9.46
C PHE A 93 10.49 10.67 -9.45
N LEU A 94 10.32 9.40 -9.06
CA LEU A 94 11.43 8.44 -9.03
C LEU A 94 11.93 8.05 -10.42
N ASP A 95 11.06 7.97 -11.43
CA ASP A 95 11.51 7.74 -12.81
C ASP A 95 12.30 8.92 -13.37
N THR A 96 11.87 10.15 -13.04
CA THR A 96 12.60 11.38 -13.41
C THR A 96 14.01 11.40 -12.83
N HIS A 97 14.20 10.86 -11.62
CA HIS A 97 15.48 10.82 -10.90
C HIS A 97 16.13 9.43 -10.91
N LYS A 98 15.80 8.57 -11.88
CA LYS A 98 16.23 7.15 -11.88
C LYS A 98 17.75 6.91 -11.91
N SER A 99 18.53 7.92 -12.31
CA SER A 99 19.99 7.87 -12.31
C SER A 99 20.61 8.17 -10.94
N ASP A 100 19.83 8.68 -9.98
CA ASP A 100 20.25 8.95 -8.61
C ASP A 100 19.83 7.77 -7.72
N GLU A 101 20.81 6.94 -7.34
CA GLU A 101 20.55 5.71 -6.60
C GLU A 101 20.00 5.99 -5.20
N GLU A 102 20.48 7.05 -4.54
CA GLU A 102 20.04 7.47 -3.22
C GLU A 102 18.58 7.94 -3.22
N ILE A 103 18.18 8.78 -4.18
CA ILE A 103 16.78 9.22 -4.34
C ILE A 103 15.86 8.03 -4.60
N VAL A 104 16.23 7.14 -5.53
CA VAL A 104 15.43 5.96 -5.86
C VAL A 104 15.28 5.03 -4.65
N LEU A 105 16.36 4.81 -3.91
CA LEU A 105 16.35 3.97 -2.71
C LEU A 105 15.47 4.58 -1.62
N VAL A 106 15.71 5.84 -1.26
CA VAL A 106 14.95 6.53 -0.21
C VAL A 106 13.47 6.57 -0.56
N GLY A 107 13.12 6.91 -1.81
CA GLY A 107 11.75 6.92 -2.29
C GLY A 107 11.06 5.57 -2.14
N LYS A 108 11.71 4.47 -2.55
CA LYS A 108 11.16 3.12 -2.42
C LYS A 108 10.94 2.71 -0.95
N ILE A 109 11.89 3.02 -0.06
CA ILE A 109 11.75 2.74 1.37
C ILE A 109 10.62 3.59 1.97
N ALA A 110 10.51 4.85 1.56
CA ALA A 110 9.47 5.76 2.03
C ALA A 110 8.06 5.30 1.59
N ILE A 111 7.87 4.90 0.33
CA ILE A 111 6.62 4.30 -0.16
C ILE A 111 6.29 3.05 0.67
N ALA A 112 7.25 2.13 0.82
CA ALA A 112 7.02 0.90 1.57
C ALA A 112 6.63 1.19 3.03
N ASN A 113 7.29 2.13 3.69
CA ASN A 113 6.97 2.51 5.07
C ASN A 113 5.56 3.13 5.18
N ALA A 114 5.21 4.04 4.26
CA ALA A 114 3.88 4.66 4.24
C ALA A 114 2.76 3.64 3.99
N ILE A 115 2.94 2.74 3.02
CA ILE A 115 1.95 1.69 2.71
C ILE A 115 1.84 0.71 3.89
N LEU A 116 2.94 0.26 4.49
CA LEU A 116 2.89 -0.61 5.67
C LEU A 116 2.20 0.06 6.86
N ALA A 117 2.41 1.37 7.06
CA ALA A 117 1.72 2.12 8.11
C ALA A 117 0.21 2.20 7.84
N ALA A 118 -0.18 2.51 6.61
CA ALA A 118 -1.59 2.57 6.21
C ALA A 118 -2.27 1.19 6.29
N GLU A 119 -1.60 0.12 5.86
CA GLU A 119 -2.12 -1.25 5.97
C GLU A 119 -2.41 -1.63 7.43
N ARG A 120 -1.55 -1.24 8.38
CA ARG A 120 -1.76 -1.51 9.82
C ARG A 120 -3.00 -0.83 10.41
N THR A 121 -3.40 0.32 9.86
CA THR A 121 -4.54 1.11 10.35
C THR A 121 -5.78 1.01 9.46
N SER A 122 -5.69 0.27 8.35
CA SER A 122 -6.79 0.05 7.40
C SER A 122 -7.91 -0.82 8.00
N LYS A 123 -8.99 -1.01 7.24
CA LYS A 123 -10.11 -1.91 7.63
C LYS A 123 -9.82 -3.41 7.44
N LEU A 124 -8.66 -3.76 6.92
CA LEU A 124 -8.29 -5.12 6.53
C LEU A 124 -7.58 -5.99 7.57
N PRO A 125 -6.83 -5.45 8.56
CA PRO A 125 -6.13 -6.27 9.52
C PRO A 125 -7.09 -7.17 10.29
N VAL A 126 -6.69 -8.43 10.41
CA VAL A 126 -7.32 -9.33 11.38
C VAL A 126 -6.73 -9.00 12.74
N ASP A 127 -7.58 -8.45 13.61
CA ASP A 127 -7.23 -8.17 15.00
C ASP A 127 -6.73 -9.45 15.70
N PRO A 128 -5.45 -9.52 16.15
CA PRO A 128 -4.92 -10.70 16.80
C PRO A 128 -5.61 -11.02 18.15
N SER A 129 -6.26 -10.02 18.76
CA SER A 129 -7.05 -10.20 19.99
C SER A 129 -8.43 -10.79 19.71
N ASN A 130 -8.86 -10.83 18.44
CA ASN A 130 -10.06 -11.53 18.04
C ASN A 130 -9.86 -13.03 18.25
N ILE A 131 -10.58 -13.61 19.22
CA ILE A 131 -10.57 -15.04 19.54
C ILE A 131 -10.87 -15.94 18.33
N TYR A 132 -11.55 -15.42 17.31
CA TYR A 132 -11.86 -16.15 16.09
C TYR A 132 -10.82 -15.94 14.98
N ASN A 133 -9.92 -14.96 15.13
CA ASN A 133 -8.93 -14.54 14.12
C ASN A 133 -9.59 -14.30 12.75
N ARG A 134 -10.70 -13.55 12.73
CA ARG A 134 -11.49 -13.25 11.53
C ARG A 134 -11.50 -11.77 11.20
N MET A 135 -11.54 -11.48 9.91
CA MET A 135 -11.79 -10.15 9.36
C MET A 135 -13.22 -9.70 9.72
N ARG A 136 -13.40 -8.41 10.03
CA ARG A 136 -14.69 -7.80 10.36
C ARG A 136 -15.38 -7.32 9.09
N PHE A 137 -16.22 -8.16 8.48
CA PHE A 137 -16.88 -7.82 7.20
C PHE A 137 -17.93 -6.72 7.33
N GLU A 138 -18.41 -6.45 8.54
CA GLU A 138 -19.39 -5.41 8.83
C GLU A 138 -18.86 -4.03 8.43
N GLU A 139 -17.59 -3.76 8.69
CA GLU A 139 -16.90 -2.50 8.36
C GLU A 139 -16.60 -2.37 6.85
N LEU A 140 -16.60 -3.50 6.14
CA LEU A 140 -16.30 -3.59 4.71
C LEU A 140 -17.56 -3.67 3.85
N ARG A 141 -18.76 -3.66 4.45
CA ARG A 141 -20.00 -4.03 3.76
C ARG A 141 -20.35 -3.16 2.55
N GLU A 142 -19.92 -1.89 2.58
CA GLU A 142 -20.18 -0.88 1.54
C GLU A 142 -19.04 -0.77 0.51
N THR A 143 -17.96 -1.54 0.66
CA THR A 143 -16.86 -1.47 -0.31
C THR A 143 -17.23 -2.12 -1.63
N TRP A 144 -16.63 -1.65 -2.72
CA TRP A 144 -16.77 -2.23 -4.06
C TRP A 144 -16.40 -3.71 -4.06
N ALA A 145 -15.40 -4.12 -3.27
CA ALA A 145 -14.99 -5.52 -3.18
C ALA A 145 -16.07 -6.39 -2.54
N SER A 146 -16.77 -5.88 -1.51
CA SER A 146 -17.93 -6.55 -0.90
C SER A 146 -19.11 -6.66 -1.87
N VAL A 147 -19.41 -5.59 -2.61
CA VAL A 147 -20.44 -5.61 -3.65
C VAL A 147 -20.07 -6.61 -4.75
N PHE A 148 -18.80 -6.59 -5.18
CA PHE A 148 -18.31 -7.46 -6.23
C PHE A 148 -18.30 -8.94 -5.81
N PHE A 149 -17.88 -9.24 -4.58
CA PHE A 149 -17.94 -10.59 -4.04
C PHE A 149 -19.38 -11.11 -4.01
N LYS A 150 -20.36 -10.30 -3.58
CA LYS A 150 -21.79 -10.66 -3.63
C LYS A 150 -22.21 -11.03 -5.05
N ILE A 151 -21.83 -10.25 -6.06
CA ILE A 151 -22.13 -10.56 -7.47
C ILE A 151 -21.52 -11.89 -7.90
N ILE A 152 -20.29 -12.20 -7.46
CA ILE A 152 -19.63 -13.46 -7.81
C ILE A 152 -20.27 -14.65 -7.10
N VAL A 153 -20.69 -14.54 -5.83
CA VAL A 153 -21.23 -15.71 -5.09
C VAL A 153 -22.71 -15.99 -5.31
N VAL A 154 -23.49 -15.02 -5.82
CA VAL A 154 -24.93 -15.18 -6.00
C VAL A 154 -25.27 -16.42 -6.83
N LYS A 155 -26.04 -17.34 -6.24
CA LYS A 155 -26.50 -18.61 -6.84
C LYS A 155 -25.35 -19.52 -7.32
N ARG A 156 -24.17 -19.45 -6.69
CA ARG A 156 -23.02 -20.32 -6.96
C ARG A 156 -22.63 -21.11 -5.72
N ASP A 157 -22.23 -22.36 -5.92
CA ASP A 157 -21.51 -23.13 -4.91
C ASP A 157 -20.01 -22.81 -4.96
N TYR A 158 -19.19 -23.52 -4.18
CA TYR A 158 -17.76 -23.25 -4.10
C TYR A 158 -17.03 -23.50 -5.42
N GLU A 159 -17.31 -24.61 -6.10
CA GLU A 159 -16.66 -24.94 -7.38
C GLU A 159 -17.05 -23.94 -8.48
N ALA A 160 -18.34 -23.59 -8.57
CA ALA A 160 -18.81 -22.58 -9.50
C ALA A 160 -18.26 -21.18 -9.18
N PHE A 161 -18.04 -20.85 -7.90
CA PHE A 161 -17.35 -19.64 -7.48
C PHE A 161 -15.88 -19.63 -7.94
N LEU A 162 -15.15 -20.74 -7.76
CA LEU A 162 -13.76 -20.87 -8.20
C LEU A 162 -13.63 -20.74 -9.72
N ALA A 163 -14.52 -21.36 -10.48
CA ALA A 163 -14.57 -21.22 -11.93
C ALA A 163 -14.89 -19.76 -12.35
N ALA A 164 -15.80 -19.09 -11.63
CA ALA A 164 -16.13 -17.70 -11.93
C ALA A 164 -14.94 -16.76 -11.66
N ILE A 165 -14.29 -16.87 -10.49
CA ILE A 165 -13.18 -15.99 -10.13
C ILE A 165 -11.93 -16.25 -10.98
N SER A 166 -11.69 -17.48 -11.43
CA SER A 166 -10.56 -17.81 -12.31
C SER A 166 -10.69 -17.19 -13.70
N SER A 167 -11.90 -16.88 -14.15
CA SER A 167 -12.16 -16.14 -15.40
C SER A 167 -11.91 -14.62 -15.30
N ILE A 168 -11.59 -14.11 -14.11
CA ILE A 168 -11.42 -12.68 -13.85
C ILE A 168 -9.93 -12.37 -13.63
N THR A 169 -9.41 -11.42 -14.40
CA THR A 169 -8.06 -10.86 -14.22
C THR A 169 -8.15 -9.50 -13.57
N PHE A 170 -7.48 -9.32 -12.44
CA PHE A 170 -7.31 -8.01 -11.80
C PHE A 170 -5.99 -7.38 -12.22
N ILE A 171 -6.04 -6.12 -12.66
CA ILE A 171 -4.88 -5.26 -12.86
C ILE A 171 -4.99 -4.14 -11.83
N SER A 172 -4.07 -4.13 -10.86
CA SER A 172 -4.02 -3.11 -9.81
C SER A 172 -2.87 -2.14 -10.07
N PHE A 173 -3.19 -0.85 -10.17
CA PHE A 173 -2.23 0.25 -10.21
C PHE A 173 -1.93 0.79 -8.81
N ASN A 174 -2.20 0.01 -7.76
CA ASN A 174 -1.96 0.38 -6.36
C ASN A 174 -0.86 -0.48 -5.75
N TYR A 175 -0.21 0.04 -4.71
CA TYR A 175 0.87 -0.63 -4.00
C TYR A 175 0.40 -1.66 -2.96
N ASP A 176 -0.91 -1.70 -2.66
CA ASP A 176 -1.46 -2.49 -1.57
C ASP A 176 -1.92 -3.90 -1.96
N ARG A 177 -2.29 -4.67 -0.94
CA ARG A 177 -2.74 -6.06 -1.07
C ARG A 177 -4.24 -6.23 -0.81
N CYS A 178 -5.04 -5.16 -0.89
CA CYS A 178 -6.45 -5.14 -0.48
C CYS A 178 -7.29 -6.22 -1.14
N ILE A 179 -7.25 -6.30 -2.48
CA ILE A 179 -8.04 -7.27 -3.25
C ILE A 179 -7.71 -8.69 -2.79
N LYS A 180 -6.42 -9.02 -2.74
CA LYS A 180 -5.97 -10.36 -2.33
C LYS A 180 -6.45 -10.69 -0.91
N GLN A 181 -6.22 -9.79 0.04
CA GLN A 181 -6.62 -10.00 1.43
C GLN A 181 -8.14 -10.18 1.54
N PHE A 182 -8.90 -9.23 0.99
CA PHE A 182 -10.35 -9.24 1.06
C PHE A 182 -10.93 -10.55 0.50
N PHE A 183 -10.57 -10.92 -0.74
CA PHE A 183 -11.11 -12.13 -1.38
C PHE A 183 -10.70 -13.41 -0.66
N THR A 184 -9.48 -13.47 -0.13
CA THR A 184 -9.01 -14.63 0.65
C THR A 184 -9.85 -14.82 1.92
N HIS A 185 -10.04 -13.75 2.69
CA HIS A 185 -10.82 -13.82 3.92
C HIS A 185 -12.32 -14.01 3.66
N ALA A 186 -12.87 -13.35 2.64
CA ALA A 186 -14.27 -13.46 2.26
C ALA A 186 -14.61 -14.89 1.83
N ALA A 187 -13.79 -15.51 0.98
CA ALA A 187 -13.98 -16.90 0.56
C ALA A 187 -13.88 -17.88 1.74
N ARG A 188 -12.87 -17.73 2.61
CA ARG A 188 -12.73 -18.55 3.83
C ARG A 188 -13.96 -18.46 4.73
N SER A 189 -14.45 -17.26 4.97
CA SER A 189 -15.62 -17.02 5.81
C SER A 189 -16.90 -17.60 5.19
N TYR A 190 -17.17 -17.26 3.92
CA TYR A 190 -18.42 -17.60 3.24
C TYR A 190 -18.57 -19.10 2.94
N PHE A 191 -17.49 -19.76 2.51
CA PHE A 191 -17.48 -21.19 2.17
C PHE A 191 -16.98 -22.09 3.31
N ARG A 192 -16.67 -21.53 4.49
CA ARG A 192 -16.17 -22.26 5.67
C ARG A 192 -14.88 -23.04 5.39
N LEU A 193 -13.92 -22.40 4.75
CA LEU A 193 -12.61 -22.98 4.44
C LEU A 193 -11.64 -22.78 5.61
N ALA A 194 -10.68 -23.70 5.76
CA ALA A 194 -9.62 -23.64 6.76
C ALA A 194 -8.52 -22.62 6.44
#